data_AF-A0A382YXZ2-F1
#
_entry.id   AF-A0A382YXZ2-F1
#
_cell.length_a   1.000
_cell.length_b   1.000
_cell.length_c   1.000
_cell.angle_alpha   90.00
_cell.angle_beta   90.00
_cell.angle_gamma   90.00
#
_symmetry.space_group_name_H-M   'P 1'
#
loop_
_entity.id
_entity.type
_entity.pdbx_description
1 polymer ?
#
loop_
_entity_poly.entity_id
_entity_poly.type
_entity_poly.pdbx_seq_one_letter_code
_entity_poly.pdbx_strand_id
1 'polypeptide(L)'
;MRSWESRGDTFVTDEPFYAYYLSATGRDHPGKEEVIASQETDWRLVADWLTGSPENGHAVWYQKHMAQHFLPEMEKEWTSGLINCFLIREPREVLLSYTAKRGNVSLPEIGYCQQLELFEY
;
A
#
# COMPACT_ATOMS: atom_id res chain seq x y z
N MET A 1 -2.92 -12.13 -0.39
CA MET A 1 -2.05 -12.29 -1.57
C MET A 1 -2.03 -13.71 -2.06
N ARG A 2 -1.80 -14.70 -1.19
CA ARG A 2 -1.74 -16.15 -1.49
C ARG A 2 -2.68 -16.68 -2.59
N SER A 3 -3.94 -16.28 -2.62
CA SER A 3 -4.88 -16.70 -3.68
C SER A 3 -4.51 -16.16 -5.06
N TRP A 4 -4.03 -14.92 -5.16
CA TRP A 4 -3.54 -14.32 -6.41
C TRP A 4 -2.15 -14.86 -6.77
N GLU A 5 -1.26 -15.01 -5.79
CA GLU A 5 0.09 -15.57 -5.98
C GLU A 5 0.05 -17.03 -6.46
N SER A 6 -1.02 -17.78 -6.15
CA SER A 6 -1.21 -19.15 -6.61
C SER A 6 -1.64 -19.28 -8.08
N ARG A 7 -1.94 -18.17 -8.76
CA ARG A 7 -2.36 -18.17 -10.16
C ARG A 7 -1.16 -17.94 -11.08
N GLY A 8 -0.99 -18.80 -12.08
CA GLY A 8 0.10 -18.69 -13.05
C GLY A 8 -0.03 -17.53 -14.04
N ASP A 9 -1.15 -16.82 -14.07
CA ASP A 9 -1.40 -15.68 -14.97
C ASP A 9 -1.28 -14.32 -14.26
N THR A 10 -0.85 -14.31 -12.99
CA THR A 10 -0.89 -13.14 -12.12
C THR A 10 0.49 -12.75 -11.61
N PHE A 11 0.86 -11.49 -11.78
CA PHE A 11 1.96 -10.85 -11.08
C PHE A 11 1.44 -10.18 -9.79
N VAL A 12 2.15 -10.34 -8.67
CA VAL A 12 1.71 -9.81 -7.36
C VAL A 12 2.77 -8.90 -6.77
N THR A 13 2.34 -7.75 -6.28
CA THR A 13 3.19 -6.81 -5.55
C THR A 13 2.56 -6.48 -4.20
N ASP A 14 3.35 -6.56 -3.13
CA ASP A 14 2.93 -6.23 -1.76
C ASP A 14 3.56 -4.92 -1.29
N GLU A 15 2.72 -4.02 -0.77
CA GLU A 15 3.12 -2.76 -0.13
C GLU A 15 4.21 -1.97 -0.87
N PRO A 16 4.04 -1.65 -2.17
CA PRO A 16 5.10 -1.08 -3.00
C PRO A 16 5.61 0.30 -2.52
N PHE A 17 4.81 1.02 -1.73
CA PHE A 17 5.18 2.32 -1.17
C PHE A 17 5.85 2.23 0.22
N TYR A 18 6.20 1.03 0.70
CA TYR A 18 6.61 0.89 2.09
C TYR A 18 7.98 1.54 2.37
N ALA A 19 8.96 1.38 1.48
CA ALA A 19 10.24 2.08 1.62
C ALA A 19 10.09 3.60 1.57
N TYR A 20 9.31 4.14 0.62
CA TYR A 20 8.97 5.56 0.60
C TYR A 20 8.38 6.01 1.93
N TYR A 21 7.36 5.30 2.41
CA TYR A 21 6.69 5.62 3.66
C TYR A 21 7.63 5.65 4.87
N LEU A 22 8.51 4.65 5.01
CA LEU A 22 9.47 4.57 6.11
C LEU A 22 10.56 5.63 6.01
N SER A 23 11.00 5.95 4.79
CA SER A 23 11.98 7.00 4.52
C SER A 23 11.42 8.38 4.85
N ALA A 24 10.22 8.70 4.34
CA ALA A 24 9.57 10.00 4.50
C ALA A 24 9.09 10.27 5.93
N THR A 25 8.53 9.27 6.61
CA THR A 25 7.99 9.46 7.98
C THR A 25 9.01 9.27 9.08
N GLY A 26 10.14 8.62 8.79
CA GLY A 26 11.15 8.29 9.78
C GLY A 26 10.71 7.26 10.82
N ARG A 27 9.53 6.63 10.67
CA ARG A 27 8.99 5.68 11.65
C ARG A 27 9.97 4.57 12.01
N ASP A 28 9.92 4.18 13.28
CA ASP A 28 10.66 3.02 13.75
C ASP A 28 9.91 1.74 13.40
N HIS A 29 10.60 0.83 12.70
CA HIS A 29 10.06 -0.44 12.27
C HIS A 29 11.17 -1.50 12.27
N PRO A 30 10.92 -2.70 12.81
CA PRO A 30 11.88 -3.81 12.69
C PRO A 30 12.20 -4.10 11.22
N GLY A 31 13.46 -4.04 10.84
CA GLY A 31 13.87 -4.27 9.44
C GLY A 31 13.71 -3.03 8.53
N LYS A 32 13.58 -1.82 9.10
CA LYS A 32 13.39 -0.57 8.34
C LYS A 32 14.46 -0.38 7.28
N GLU A 33 15.73 -0.53 7.66
CA GLU A 33 16.87 -0.28 6.77
C GLU A 33 16.87 -1.26 5.60
N GLU A 34 16.53 -2.53 5.86
CA GLU A 34 16.41 -3.58 4.85
C GLU A 34 15.24 -3.32 3.88
N VAL A 35 14.10 -2.83 4.38
CA VAL A 35 12.97 -2.43 3.52
C VAL A 35 13.37 -1.24 2.64
N ILE A 36 13.95 -0.20 3.23
CA ILE A 36 14.40 1.00 2.47
C ILE A 36 15.46 0.62 1.43
N ALA A 37 16.35 -0.32 1.74
CA ALA A 37 17.38 -0.76 0.81
C ALA A 37 16.85 -1.67 -0.32
N SER A 38 15.68 -2.30 -0.15
CA SER A 38 15.15 -3.30 -1.10
C SER A 38 14.07 -2.75 -2.04
N GLN A 39 13.53 -1.56 -1.78
CA GLN A 39 12.47 -0.95 -2.57
C GLN A 39 12.79 0.51 -2.89
N GLU A 40 12.10 1.06 -3.89
CA GLU A 40 12.26 2.44 -4.30
C GLU A 40 11.72 3.42 -3.23
N THR A 41 12.43 4.53 -3.04
CA THR A 41 12.10 5.59 -2.08
C THR A 41 11.57 6.85 -2.74
N ASP A 42 11.56 6.94 -4.08
CA ASP A 42 10.77 7.93 -4.80
C ASP A 42 9.41 7.35 -5.18
N TRP A 43 8.36 7.83 -4.52
CA TRP A 43 7.00 7.35 -4.77
C TRP A 43 6.55 7.57 -6.21
N ARG A 44 7.08 8.57 -6.94
CA ARG A 44 6.71 8.83 -8.33
C ARG A 44 7.19 7.71 -9.24
N LEU A 45 8.42 7.25 -9.05
CA LEU A 45 8.96 6.09 -9.77
C LEU A 45 8.16 4.82 -9.48
N VAL A 46 7.69 4.66 -8.24
CA VAL A 46 6.81 3.54 -7.88
C VAL A 46 5.46 3.66 -8.59
N ALA A 47 4.82 4.83 -8.58
CA ALA A 47 3.52 5.05 -9.25
C ALA A 47 3.60 4.84 -10.76
N ASP A 48 4.67 5.33 -11.41
CA ASP A 48 4.92 5.13 -12.83
C ASP A 48 5.10 3.64 -13.17
N TRP A 49 5.83 2.89 -12.33
CA TRP A 49 6.00 1.45 -12.51
C TRP A 49 4.66 0.71 -12.35
N LEU A 50 3.88 1.02 -11.32
CA LEU A 50 2.60 0.36 -11.00
C LEU A 50 1.51 0.58 -12.06
N THR A 51 1.61 1.66 -12.84
CA THR A 51 0.68 1.96 -13.95
C THR A 51 1.18 1.42 -15.30
N GLY A 52 2.34 0.76 -15.30
CA GLY A 52 2.88 0.05 -16.45
C GLY A 52 2.18 -1.26 -16.77
N SER A 53 2.75 -2.00 -17.73
CA SER A 53 2.28 -3.36 -18.06
C SER A 53 2.77 -4.38 -17.04
N PRO A 54 2.00 -5.45 -16.75
CA PRO A 54 2.46 -6.53 -15.89
C PRO A 54 3.77 -7.15 -16.40
N GLU A 55 4.67 -7.46 -15.48
CA GLU A 55 5.93 -8.13 -15.83
C GLU A 55 5.69 -9.54 -16.40
N ASN A 56 6.64 -10.02 -17.20
CA ASN A 56 6.66 -11.40 -17.74
C ASN A 56 5.42 -11.79 -18.58
N GLY A 57 4.67 -10.81 -19.09
CA GLY A 57 3.50 -11.07 -19.94
C GLY A 57 2.29 -11.60 -19.18
N HIS A 58 2.26 -11.45 -17.86
CA HIS A 58 1.10 -11.82 -17.05
C HIS A 58 -0.13 -11.01 -17.48
N ALA A 59 -1.30 -11.65 -17.44
CA ALA A 59 -2.56 -10.99 -17.82
C ALA A 59 -3.10 -10.10 -16.69
N VAL A 60 -2.78 -10.43 -15.45
CA VAL A 60 -3.26 -9.73 -14.25
C VAL A 60 -2.07 -9.26 -13.42
N TRP A 61 -2.12 -8.01 -12.97
CA TRP A 61 -1.22 -7.51 -11.92
C TRP A 61 -2.04 -7.14 -10.70
N TYR A 62 -1.92 -7.93 -9.64
CA TYR A 62 -2.57 -7.67 -8.37
C TYR A 62 -1.61 -6.91 -7.45
N GLN A 63 -1.98 -5.68 -7.09
CA GLN A 63 -1.18 -4.81 -6.23
C GLN A 63 -1.92 -4.63 -4.91
N LYS A 64 -1.30 -5.06 -3.80
CA LYS A 64 -1.86 -4.82 -2.47
C LYS A 64 -1.19 -3.61 -1.85
N HIS A 65 -1.99 -2.56 -1.66
CA HIS A 65 -1.60 -1.31 -1.05
C HIS A 65 -2.01 -1.24 0.41
N MET A 66 -1.26 -0.48 1.19
CA MET A 66 -1.66 -0.07 2.53
C MET A 66 -2.00 1.42 2.48
N ALA A 67 -3.24 1.78 2.81
CA ALA A 67 -3.70 3.15 2.65
C ALA A 67 -2.89 4.15 3.48
N GLN A 68 -2.38 3.76 4.65
CA GLN A 68 -1.54 4.64 5.45
C GLN A 68 -0.15 4.92 4.84
N HIS A 69 0.26 4.19 3.79
CA HIS A 69 1.49 4.50 3.03
C HIS A 69 1.25 5.63 2.00
N PHE A 70 -0.01 5.97 1.74
CA PHE A 70 -0.37 7.10 0.88
C PHE A 70 -0.24 8.39 1.70
N LEU A 71 0.82 9.16 1.44
CA LEU A 71 1.11 10.39 2.16
C LEU A 71 0.45 11.60 1.47
N PRO A 72 0.14 12.70 2.19
CA PRO A 72 -0.60 13.84 1.65
C PRO A 72 0.01 14.50 0.41
N GLU A 73 1.33 14.42 0.25
CA GLU A 73 2.08 14.96 -0.89
C GLU A 73 2.03 14.07 -2.15
N MET A 74 1.46 12.87 -2.06
CA MET A 74 1.34 11.97 -3.20
C MET A 74 0.17 12.39 -4.09
N GLU A 75 0.43 12.50 -5.39
CA GLU A 75 -0.61 12.77 -6.37
C GLU A 75 -1.52 11.53 -6.54
N LYS A 76 -2.83 11.72 -6.70
CA LYS A 76 -3.83 10.62 -6.77
C LYS A 76 -4.15 10.15 -8.20
N GLU A 77 -3.84 10.98 -9.20
CA GLU A 77 -4.20 10.78 -10.62
C GLU A 77 -3.75 9.44 -11.19
N TRP A 78 -2.58 8.92 -10.78
CA TRP A 78 -2.09 7.63 -11.26
C TRP A 78 -3.04 6.46 -10.90
N THR A 79 -3.82 6.60 -9.82
CA THR A 79 -4.77 5.55 -9.41
C THR A 79 -5.95 5.40 -10.37
N SER A 80 -6.28 6.43 -11.15
CA SER A 80 -7.35 6.39 -12.16
C SER A 80 -7.02 5.47 -13.35
N GLY A 81 -5.74 5.13 -13.54
CA GLY A 81 -5.30 4.14 -14.52
C GLY A 81 -5.52 2.69 -14.09
N LEU A 82 -6.04 2.45 -12.88
CA LEU A 82 -6.13 1.13 -12.26
C LEU A 82 -7.58 0.75 -11.93
N ILE A 83 -7.82 -0.55 -11.74
CA ILE A 83 -9.06 -1.05 -11.13
C ILE A 83 -8.85 -1.11 -9.62
N ASN A 84 -9.46 -0.16 -8.90
CA ASN A 84 -9.30 -0.01 -7.47
C ASN A 84 -10.35 -0.81 -6.69
N CYS A 85 -9.88 -1.60 -5.71
CA CYS A 85 -10.72 -2.37 -4.80
C CYS A 85 -10.43 -1.97 -3.36
N PHE A 86 -11.42 -1.40 -2.67
CA PHE A 86 -11.28 -0.99 -1.28
C PHE A 86 -11.69 -2.12 -0.34
N LEU A 87 -10.71 -2.67 0.39
CA LEU A 87 -10.97 -3.60 1.46
C LEU A 87 -11.40 -2.84 2.72
N ILE A 88 -12.67 -3.00 3.09
CA ILE A 88 -13.26 -2.39 4.29
C ILE A 88 -13.56 -3.45 5.34
N ARG A 89 -13.49 -3.04 6.62
CA ARG A 89 -13.85 -3.85 7.78
C ARG A 89 -14.51 -2.96 8.82
N GLU A 90 -15.35 -3.56 9.66
CA GLU A 90 -15.99 -2.86 10.78
C GLU A 90 -14.93 -2.12 11.63
N PRO A 91 -15.10 -0.80 11.89
CA PRO A 91 -14.06 0.00 12.52
C PRO A 91 -13.67 -0.41 13.95
N ARG A 92 -14.64 -0.82 14.78
CA ARG A 92 -14.36 -1.27 16.16
C ARG A 92 -13.49 -2.52 16.15
N GLU A 93 -13.77 -3.48 15.28
CA GLU A 93 -13.00 -4.70 15.08
C GLU A 93 -11.56 -4.41 14.61
N VAL A 94 -11.37 -3.43 13.74
CA VAL A 94 -10.03 -2.98 13.33
C VAL A 94 -9.28 -2.37 14.52
N LEU A 95 -9.90 -1.47 15.27
CA LEU A 95 -9.29 -0.83 16.45
C LEU A 95 -8.91 -1.86 17.52
N LEU A 96 -9.78 -2.82 17.82
CA LEU A 96 -9.51 -3.89 18.78
C LEU A 96 -8.33 -4.76 18.32
N SER A 97 -8.31 -5.16 17.04
CA SER A 97 -7.21 -5.94 16.49
C SER A 97 -5.88 -5.18 16.44
N TYR A 98 -5.92 -3.86 16.24
CA TYR A 98 -4.72 -3.02 16.12
C TYR A 98 -4.10 -2.75 17.50
N THR A 99 -4.92 -2.34 18.47
CA THR A 99 -4.49 -2.08 19.85
C THR A 99 -3.92 -3.32 20.52
N ALA A 100 -4.48 -4.50 20.25
CA ALA A 100 -3.94 -5.78 20.72
C ALA A 100 -2.50 -6.07 20.24
N LYS A 101 -2.10 -5.53 19.08
CA LYS A 101 -0.77 -5.76 18.47
C LYS A 101 0.22 -4.62 18.70
N ARG A 102 -0.23 -3.37 18.68
CA ARG A 102 0.64 -2.18 18.68
C ARG A 102 0.43 -1.24 19.88
N GLY A 103 -0.47 -1.59 20.81
CA GLY A 103 -0.74 -0.83 22.03
C GLY A 103 -1.55 0.44 21.77
N ASN A 104 -0.92 1.46 21.19
CA ASN A 104 -1.57 2.70 20.80
C ASN A 104 -1.96 2.69 19.33
N VAL A 105 -3.04 3.39 18.99
CA VAL A 105 -3.52 3.56 17.62
C VAL A 105 -3.95 5.00 17.41
N SER A 106 -3.50 5.60 16.30
CA SER A 106 -3.97 6.89 15.82
C SER A 106 -4.80 6.72 14.54
N LEU A 107 -5.68 7.68 14.26
CA LEU A 107 -6.54 7.65 13.07
C LEU A 107 -5.75 7.59 11.74
N PRO A 108 -4.61 8.30 11.57
CA PRO A 108 -3.80 8.16 10.36
C PRO A 108 -3.12 6.79 10.21
N GLU A 109 -2.93 6.04 11.32
CA GLU A 109 -2.26 4.73 11.32
C GLU A 109 -3.11 3.58 10.81
N ILE A 110 -4.42 3.74 10.90
CA ILE A 110 -5.39 2.75 10.42
C ILE A 110 -5.81 3.00 8.97
N GLY A 111 -5.37 4.11 8.37
CA GLY A 111 -5.49 4.35 6.93
C GLY A 111 -6.88 4.78 6.43
N TYR A 112 -7.89 4.89 7.31
CA TYR A 112 -9.27 5.19 6.87
C TYR A 112 -9.42 6.56 6.22
N CYS A 113 -8.71 7.58 6.69
CA CYS A 113 -8.75 8.91 6.08
C CYS A 113 -8.20 8.85 4.65
N GLN A 114 -7.06 8.19 4.46
CA GLN A 114 -6.44 7.99 3.16
C GLN A 114 -7.31 7.15 2.22
N GLN A 115 -7.97 6.09 2.74
CA GLN A 115 -8.93 5.32 1.95
C GLN A 115 -10.11 6.17 1.47
N LEU A 116 -10.65 7.04 2.32
CA LEU A 116 -11.75 7.92 1.95
C LEU A 116 -11.30 8.93 0.87
N GLU A 117 -10.14 9.55 1.06
CA GLU A 117 -9.58 10.51 0.09
C GLU A 117 -9.28 9.90 -1.29
N LEU A 118 -8.94 8.61 -1.33
CA LEU A 118 -8.75 7.85 -2.57
C LEU A 118 -10.07 7.39 -3.18
N PHE A 119 -11.09 7.13 -2.36
CA PHE A 119 -12.41 6.71 -2.83
C PHE A 119 -13.22 7.89 -3.42
N GLU A 120 -13.04 9.08 -2.87
CA GLU A 120 -13.74 10.30 -3.31
C GLU A 120 -13.07 11.01 -4.49
N TYR A 121 -11.88 10.56 -4.90
CA TYR A 121 -11.15 11.08 -6.06
C TYR A 121 -11.64 10.45 -7.37
#